data_AF-A0A7Y1FCW0-F1
#
_entry.id   AF-A0A7Y1FCW0-F1
#
_cell.length_a   1.000
_cell.length_b   1.000
_cell.length_c   1.000
_cell.angle_alpha   90.00
_cell.angle_beta   90.00
_cell.angle_gamma   90.00
#
_symmetry.space_group_name_H-M   'P 1'
#
loop_
_entity.id
_entity.type
_entity.pdbx_description
1 polymer ?
#
loop_
_entity_poly.entity_id
_entity_poly.type
_entity_poly.pdbx_seq_one_letter_code
_entity_poly.pdbx_strand_id
1 'polypeptide(L)'
;MRPPTIAPAKPCEFPEALTPEAHTQLLTKVRAAQYAALACADKTFGQAGITFVQDGRFTKAIHSECTVASLQGQFSKQVLLEAIRANIAEDAMRVGTELVQLLRDQLKLPAGHHFSFDVARNVHEIKMRGSNKLSAFVTKPTAGYYNPDQIYAEFRIRMDECCALMIVKSGSQFGTGATLLAENDAALHAANYEELAVMMTDAFNDAVGKQAGEKVD
;
A
#
# COMPACT_ATOMS: atom_id res chain seq x y z
N MET A 1 -13.91 37.12 54.33
CA MET A 1 -13.21 36.25 53.36
C MET A 1 -13.92 36.39 52.02
N ARG A 2 -13.22 36.74 50.93
CA ARG A 2 -13.82 36.80 49.58
C ARG A 2 -13.82 35.38 48.97
N PRO A 3 -14.87 34.99 48.22
CA PRO A 3 -14.88 33.71 47.54
C PRO A 3 -13.84 33.69 46.40
N PRO A 4 -13.23 32.53 46.11
CA PRO A 4 -12.26 32.41 45.03
C PRO A 4 -12.93 32.60 43.68
N THR A 5 -12.35 33.48 42.86
CA THR A 5 -12.73 33.69 41.47
C THR A 5 -12.34 32.45 40.65
N ILE A 6 -13.31 31.71 40.14
CA ILE A 6 -13.08 30.61 39.20
C ILE A 6 -12.69 31.25 37.86
N ALA A 7 -11.47 31.00 37.41
CA ALA A 7 -11.02 31.44 36.10
C ALA A 7 -11.88 30.74 35.02
N PRO A 8 -12.29 31.44 33.95
CA PRO A 8 -13.03 30.82 32.86
C PRO A 8 -12.16 29.72 32.25
N ALA A 9 -12.75 28.54 32.06
CA ALA A 9 -12.10 27.42 31.37
C ALA A 9 -11.63 27.90 30.00
N LYS A 10 -10.38 27.58 29.65
CA LYS A 10 -9.83 27.82 28.30
C LYS A 10 -10.81 27.25 27.27
N PRO A 11 -11.20 28.01 26.23
CA PRO A 11 -12.01 27.46 25.15
C PRO A 11 -11.26 26.28 24.53
N CYS A 12 -11.99 25.20 24.22
CA CYS A 12 -11.46 24.02 23.54
C CYS A 12 -10.67 24.45 22.30
N GLU A 13 -9.35 24.32 22.35
CA GLU A 13 -8.48 24.43 21.18
C GLU A 13 -8.81 23.23 20.28
N PHE A 14 -9.44 23.48 19.12
CA PHE A 14 -9.59 22.46 18.08
C PHE A 14 -8.17 22.02 17.68
N PRO A 15 -7.88 20.70 17.59
CA PRO A 15 -6.55 20.25 17.21
C PRO A 15 -6.17 20.85 15.85
N GLU A 16 -4.95 21.37 15.74
CA GLU A 16 -4.38 21.85 14.48
C GLU A 16 -4.58 20.78 13.40
N ALA A 17 -5.00 21.22 12.22
CA ALA A 17 -5.15 20.32 11.07
C ALA A 17 -3.84 19.56 10.86
N LEU A 18 -3.92 18.23 10.80
CA LEU A 18 -2.75 17.38 10.57
C LEU A 18 -2.05 17.81 9.28
N THR A 19 -0.71 17.84 9.30
CA THR A 19 0.07 18.04 8.07
C THR A 19 -0.21 16.88 7.09
N PRO A 20 -0.08 17.09 5.77
CA PRO A 20 -0.28 16.02 4.78
C PRO A 20 0.57 14.77 5.03
N GLU A 21 1.79 14.98 5.52
CA GLU A 21 2.71 13.89 5.90
C GLU A 21 2.19 13.12 7.13
N ALA A 22 1.82 13.81 8.20
CA ALA A 22 1.27 13.20 9.41
C ALA A 22 -0.04 12.43 9.12
N HIS A 23 -0.87 12.98 8.22
CA HIS A 23 -2.08 12.31 7.74
C HIS A 23 -1.75 11.01 6.98
N THR A 24 -0.75 11.03 6.11
CA THR A 24 -0.35 9.83 5.34
C THR A 24 0.22 8.74 6.25
N GLN A 25 1.08 9.12 7.20
CA GLN A 25 1.61 8.20 8.20
C GLN A 25 0.49 7.59 9.06
N LEU A 26 -0.50 8.41 9.46
CA LEU A 26 -1.66 7.93 10.20
C LEU A 26 -2.46 6.90 9.39
N LEU A 27 -2.73 7.19 8.11
CA LEU A 27 -3.45 6.26 7.24
C LEU A 27 -2.69 4.94 7.06
N THR A 28 -1.36 4.97 6.94
CA THR A 28 -0.54 3.75 6.87
C THR A 28 -0.61 2.96 8.17
N LYS A 29 -0.55 3.63 9.32
CA LYS A 29 -0.76 2.97 10.63
C LYS A 29 -2.14 2.34 10.76
N VAL A 30 -3.19 3.02 10.30
CA VAL A 30 -4.56 2.48 10.31
C VAL A 30 -4.64 1.22 9.46
N ARG A 31 -4.08 1.22 8.24
CA ARG A 31 -4.02 0.02 7.39
C ARG A 31 -3.24 -1.12 8.05
N ALA A 32 -2.07 -0.84 8.61
CA ALA A 32 -1.30 -1.84 9.35
C ALA A 32 -2.12 -2.48 10.48
N ALA A 33 -2.84 -1.66 11.25
CA ALA A 33 -3.74 -2.13 12.31
C ALA A 33 -4.91 -2.97 11.76
N GLN A 34 -5.47 -2.59 10.61
CA GLN A 34 -6.53 -3.37 9.93
C GLN A 34 -6.01 -4.75 9.49
N TYR A 35 -4.83 -4.83 8.88
CA TYR A 35 -4.22 -6.12 8.51
C TYR A 35 -3.89 -6.97 9.75
N ALA A 36 -3.37 -6.36 10.81
CA ALA A 36 -3.10 -7.05 12.08
C ALA A 36 -4.38 -7.60 12.73
N ALA A 37 -5.47 -6.83 12.69
CA ALA A 37 -6.78 -7.28 13.17
C ALA A 37 -7.31 -8.48 12.35
N LEU A 38 -7.13 -8.47 11.02
CA LEU A 38 -7.51 -9.60 10.16
C LEU A 38 -6.64 -10.84 10.38
N ALA A 39 -5.35 -10.68 10.71
CA ALA A 39 -4.46 -11.80 11.03
C ALA A 39 -4.89 -12.57 12.30
N CYS A 40 -5.69 -11.94 13.17
CA CYS A 40 -6.28 -12.55 14.37
C CYS A 40 -7.75 -12.96 14.18
N ALA A 41 -8.22 -13.13 12.93
CA ALA A 41 -9.62 -13.40 12.62
C ALA A 41 -10.18 -14.72 13.20
N ASP A 42 -9.34 -15.65 13.62
CA ASP A 42 -9.72 -16.89 14.30
C ASP A 42 -9.90 -16.71 15.83
N LYS A 43 -9.26 -15.70 16.42
CA LYS A 43 -9.27 -15.43 17.87
C LYS A 43 -10.54 -14.71 18.33
N THR A 44 -10.83 -14.77 19.63
CA THR A 44 -11.83 -13.89 20.25
C THR A 44 -11.36 -12.43 20.24
N PHE A 45 -12.27 -11.44 20.32
CA PHE A 45 -11.90 -10.02 20.24
C PHE A 45 -10.84 -9.62 21.28
N GLY A 46 -10.99 -10.05 22.53
CA GLY A 46 -10.01 -9.76 23.58
C GLY A 46 -8.63 -10.38 23.31
N GLN A 47 -8.58 -11.61 22.80
CA GLN A 47 -7.33 -12.28 22.42
C GLN A 47 -6.69 -11.68 21.16
N ALA A 48 -7.50 -11.10 20.28
CA ALA A 48 -7.06 -10.35 19.12
C ALA A 48 -6.64 -8.92 19.47
N GLY A 49 -6.76 -8.48 20.73
CA GLY A 49 -6.46 -7.10 21.13
C GLY A 49 -7.44 -6.06 20.59
N ILE A 50 -8.64 -6.47 20.17
CA ILE A 50 -9.70 -5.58 19.67
C ILE A 50 -10.53 -5.11 20.85
N THR A 51 -10.64 -3.80 21.01
CA THR A 51 -11.54 -3.15 21.97
C THR A 51 -12.64 -2.37 21.25
N PHE A 52 -13.70 -2.03 21.97
CA PHE A 52 -14.86 -1.33 21.41
C PHE A 52 -15.15 -0.06 22.19
N VAL A 53 -15.37 1.04 21.48
CA VAL A 53 -15.76 2.33 22.05
C VAL A 53 -17.04 2.80 21.38
N GLN A 54 -18.06 3.13 22.17
CA GLN A 54 -19.27 3.75 21.63
C GLN A 54 -19.03 5.23 21.36
N ASP A 55 -19.45 5.67 20.17
CA ASP A 55 -19.45 7.06 19.73
C ASP A 55 -20.82 7.38 19.13
N GLY A 56 -21.74 7.83 20.00
CA GLY A 56 -23.13 8.06 19.65
C GLY A 56 -23.83 6.79 19.18
N ARG A 57 -24.20 6.74 17.89
CA ARG A 57 -24.89 5.58 17.27
C ARG A 57 -23.91 4.56 16.69
N PHE A 58 -22.62 4.85 16.70
CA PHE A 58 -21.59 3.98 16.16
C PHE A 58 -20.81 3.30 17.28
N THR A 59 -20.34 2.11 16.98
CA THR A 59 -19.33 1.40 17.77
C THR A 59 -18.06 1.36 16.95
N LYS A 60 -17.00 1.96 17.49
CA LYS A 60 -15.66 1.95 16.91
C LYS A 60 -14.93 0.71 17.42
N ALA A 61 -14.47 -0.12 16.49
CA ALA A 61 -13.53 -1.20 16.80
C ALA A 61 -12.11 -0.64 16.76
N ILE A 62 -11.38 -0.79 17.85
CA ILE A 62 -10.02 -0.25 18.02
C ILE A 62 -9.04 -1.41 18.11
N HIS A 63 -7.94 -1.31 17.36
CA HIS A 63 -6.80 -2.23 17.42
C HIS A 63 -5.52 -1.41 17.21
N SER A 64 -4.47 -1.71 17.97
CA SER A 64 -3.20 -0.94 17.94
C SER A 64 -3.43 0.58 17.99
N GLU A 65 -4.31 1.03 18.89
CA GLU A 65 -4.69 2.44 19.09
C GLU A 65 -5.40 3.11 17.90
N CYS A 66 -5.66 2.37 16.82
CA CYS A 66 -6.31 2.86 15.61
C CYS A 66 -7.76 2.35 15.52
N THR A 67 -8.66 3.20 15.03
CA THR A 67 -10.01 2.73 14.65
C THR A 67 -9.92 1.94 13.35
N VAL A 68 -10.17 0.63 13.41
CA VAL A 68 -10.08 -0.25 12.23
C VAL A 68 -11.41 -0.39 11.49
N ALA A 69 -12.52 -0.18 12.19
CA ALA A 69 -13.86 -0.10 11.61
C ALA A 69 -14.82 0.69 12.52
N SER A 70 -15.85 1.29 11.91
CA SER A 70 -16.95 1.96 12.61
C SER A 70 -18.27 1.38 12.11
N LEU A 71 -19.07 0.81 13.02
CA LEU A 71 -20.29 0.08 12.70
C LEU A 71 -21.46 0.61 13.51
N GLN A 72 -22.67 0.62 12.93
CA GLN A 72 -23.88 1.01 13.65
C GLN A 72 -24.55 -0.20 14.30
N GLY A 73 -25.05 -0.01 15.52
CA GLY A 73 -25.85 -1.02 16.22
C GLY A 73 -25.06 -2.27 16.66
N GLN A 74 -25.77 -3.39 16.78
CA GLN A 74 -25.19 -4.69 17.10
C GLN A 74 -24.72 -5.38 15.82
N PHE A 75 -23.52 -5.95 15.84
CA PHE A 75 -22.93 -6.62 14.70
C PHE A 75 -22.22 -7.91 15.13
N SER A 76 -22.13 -8.86 14.20
CA SER A 76 -21.38 -10.09 14.41
C SER A 76 -19.88 -9.87 14.12
N LYS A 77 -19.05 -10.80 14.59
CA LYS A 77 -17.63 -10.86 14.22
C LYS A 77 -17.43 -10.88 12.71
N GLN A 78 -18.27 -11.63 11.98
CA GLN A 78 -18.20 -11.70 10.52
C GLN A 78 -18.44 -10.33 9.87
N VAL A 79 -19.46 -9.58 10.33
CA VAL A 79 -19.74 -8.23 9.85
C VAL A 79 -18.57 -7.29 10.12
N LEU A 80 -17.92 -7.39 11.29
CA LEU A 80 -16.73 -6.61 11.58
C LEU A 80 -15.57 -6.93 10.62
N LEU A 81 -15.28 -8.21 10.38
CA LEU A 81 -14.21 -8.61 9.47
C LEU A 81 -14.49 -8.18 8.02
N GLU A 82 -15.74 -8.26 7.57
CA GLU A 82 -16.16 -7.78 6.26
C GLU A 82 -16.00 -6.26 6.13
N ALA A 83 -16.35 -5.50 7.17
CA ALA A 83 -16.15 -4.06 7.21
C ALA A 83 -14.66 -3.69 7.17
N ILE A 84 -13.81 -4.38 7.92
CA ILE A 84 -12.35 -4.15 7.87
C ILE A 84 -11.82 -4.44 6.45
N ARG A 85 -12.22 -5.56 5.83
CA ARG A 85 -11.82 -5.88 4.44
C ARG A 85 -12.30 -4.84 3.44
N ALA A 86 -13.53 -4.34 3.61
CA ALA A 86 -14.08 -3.29 2.75
C ALA A 86 -13.27 -1.99 2.86
N ASN A 87 -12.92 -1.58 4.08
CA ASN A 87 -12.10 -0.38 4.32
C ASN A 87 -10.72 -0.52 3.67
N ILE A 88 -10.04 -1.67 3.84
CA ILE A 88 -8.74 -1.93 3.20
C ILE A 88 -8.88 -1.89 1.67
N ALA A 89 -9.95 -2.48 1.12
CA ALA A 89 -10.17 -2.53 -0.33
C ALA A 89 -10.42 -1.13 -0.93
N GLU A 90 -11.16 -0.28 -0.24
CA GLU A 90 -11.38 1.11 -0.64
C GLU A 90 -10.06 1.90 -0.64
N ASP A 91 -9.27 1.77 0.43
CA ASP A 91 -7.96 2.38 0.54
C ASP A 91 -6.99 1.89 -0.55
N ALA A 92 -7.00 0.58 -0.84
CA ALA A 92 -6.21 -0.02 -1.89
C ALA A 92 -6.61 0.47 -3.29
N MET A 93 -7.90 0.72 -3.52
CA MET A 93 -8.38 1.31 -4.77
C MET A 93 -7.81 2.72 -4.94
N ARG A 94 -7.87 3.54 -3.88
CA ARG A 94 -7.35 4.91 -3.91
C ARG A 94 -5.83 4.93 -4.16
N VAL A 95 -5.07 4.22 -3.32
CA VAL A 95 -3.60 4.12 -3.45
C VAL A 95 -3.19 3.54 -4.80
N GLY A 96 -3.86 2.47 -5.26
CA GLY A 96 -3.57 1.86 -6.56
C GLY A 96 -3.85 2.78 -7.74
N THR A 97 -4.90 3.60 -7.67
CA THR A 97 -5.24 4.60 -8.71
C THR A 97 -4.21 5.73 -8.76
N GLU A 98 -3.75 6.20 -7.60
CA GLU A 98 -2.67 7.20 -7.51
C GLU A 98 -1.35 6.63 -8.08
N LEU A 99 -0.96 5.42 -7.64
CA LEU A 99 0.29 4.77 -8.07
C LEU A 99 0.30 4.44 -9.57
N VAL A 100 -0.79 3.92 -10.13
CA VAL A 100 -0.81 3.56 -11.56
C VAL A 100 -0.62 4.79 -12.44
N GLN A 101 -1.15 5.95 -12.04
CA GLN A 101 -0.97 7.19 -12.78
C GLN A 101 0.50 7.63 -12.73
N LEU A 102 1.08 7.72 -11.53
CA LEU A 102 2.47 8.12 -11.33
C LEU A 102 3.45 7.21 -12.10
N LEU A 103 3.28 5.89 -11.97
CA LEU A 103 4.15 4.93 -12.65
C LEU A 103 3.99 4.97 -14.17
N ARG A 104 2.76 5.14 -14.69
CA ARG A 104 2.55 5.28 -16.15
C ARG A 104 3.23 6.51 -16.73
N ASP A 105 3.22 7.61 -16.00
CA ASP A 105 3.74 8.88 -16.48
C ASP A 105 5.27 8.94 -16.46
N GLN A 106 5.91 8.20 -15.53
CA GLN A 106 7.35 8.35 -15.27
C GLN A 106 8.22 7.14 -15.71
N LEU A 107 7.64 5.95 -15.90
CA LEU A 107 8.39 4.78 -16.35
C LEU A 107 8.84 4.91 -17.81
N LYS A 108 10.14 4.80 -18.05
CA LYS A 108 10.73 4.78 -19.39
C LYS A 108 10.78 3.35 -19.92
N LEU A 109 9.70 2.93 -20.55
CA LEU A 109 9.58 1.56 -21.06
C LEU A 109 10.43 1.36 -22.33
N PRO A 110 11.22 0.26 -22.43
CA PRO A 110 11.89 -0.08 -23.67
C PRO A 110 10.89 -0.38 -24.79
N ALA A 111 11.33 -0.27 -26.05
CA ALA A 111 10.48 -0.49 -27.21
C ALA A 111 9.72 -1.84 -27.16
N GLY A 112 8.40 -1.77 -27.36
CA GLY A 112 7.48 -2.91 -27.33
C GLY A 112 7.14 -3.47 -25.95
N HIS A 113 7.66 -2.88 -24.87
CA HIS A 113 7.27 -3.24 -23.51
C HIS A 113 6.02 -2.47 -23.08
N HIS A 114 5.22 -3.11 -22.24
CA HIS A 114 3.98 -2.58 -21.72
C HIS A 114 3.99 -2.67 -20.20
N PHE A 115 3.56 -1.59 -19.57
CA PHE A 115 3.26 -1.56 -18.14
C PHE A 115 1.80 -1.98 -17.91
N SER A 116 1.59 -2.96 -17.04
CA SER A 116 0.27 -3.41 -16.63
C SER A 116 0.11 -3.29 -15.12
N PHE A 117 -0.95 -2.60 -14.71
CA PHE A 117 -1.35 -2.48 -13.31
C PHE A 117 -2.86 -2.53 -13.27
N ASP A 118 -3.39 -3.71 -12.99
CA ASP A 118 -4.82 -3.94 -12.88
C ASP A 118 -5.25 -3.68 -11.43
N VAL A 119 -5.62 -2.43 -11.14
CA VAL A 119 -6.04 -2.00 -9.81
C VAL A 119 -7.25 -2.80 -9.34
N ALA A 120 -8.24 -3.02 -10.21
CA ALA A 120 -9.46 -3.74 -9.86
C ALA A 120 -9.17 -5.20 -9.46
N ARG A 121 -8.32 -5.90 -10.22
CA ARG A 121 -7.88 -7.25 -9.87
C ARG A 121 -7.11 -7.27 -8.56
N ASN A 122 -6.20 -6.32 -8.34
CA ASN A 122 -5.45 -6.24 -7.09
C ASN A 122 -6.37 -6.03 -5.87
N VAL A 123 -7.33 -5.10 -5.97
CA VAL A 123 -8.34 -4.85 -4.94
C VAL A 123 -9.19 -6.09 -4.69
N HIS A 124 -9.54 -6.84 -5.74
CA HIS A 124 -10.24 -8.11 -5.61
C HIS A 124 -9.42 -9.15 -4.83
N GLU A 125 -8.13 -9.29 -5.12
CA GLU A 125 -7.22 -10.19 -4.39
C GLU A 125 -7.08 -9.81 -2.90
N ILE A 126 -7.02 -8.50 -2.60
CA ILE A 126 -7.02 -7.99 -1.22
C ILE A 126 -8.33 -8.38 -0.52
N LYS A 127 -9.48 -8.08 -1.14
CA LYS A 127 -10.80 -8.29 -0.55
C LYS A 127 -11.10 -9.78 -0.33
N MET A 128 -10.77 -10.63 -1.29
CA MET A 128 -11.17 -12.04 -1.29
C MET A 128 -10.12 -12.96 -0.66
N ARG A 129 -8.83 -12.66 -0.83
CA ARG A 129 -7.73 -13.54 -0.39
C ARG A 129 -6.91 -12.95 0.75
N GLY A 130 -7.19 -11.72 1.18
CA GLY A 130 -6.42 -11.06 2.22
C GLY A 130 -4.99 -10.75 1.81
N SER A 131 -4.74 -10.59 0.50
CA SER A 131 -3.46 -10.04 0.02
C SER A 131 -3.20 -8.70 0.72
N ASN A 132 -1.95 -8.42 1.08
CA ASN A 132 -1.53 -7.13 1.59
C ASN A 132 -0.72 -6.31 0.56
N LYS A 133 -0.74 -6.73 -0.70
CA LYS A 133 0.07 -6.11 -1.76
C LYS A 133 -0.72 -5.82 -3.03
N LEU A 134 -0.30 -4.75 -3.70
CA LEU A 134 -0.63 -4.41 -5.09
C LEU A 134 0.52 -4.84 -5.99
N SER A 135 0.20 -5.47 -7.11
CA SER A 135 1.18 -5.98 -8.08
C SER A 135 1.01 -5.28 -9.43
N ALA A 136 2.12 -4.79 -9.97
CA ALA A 136 2.22 -4.25 -11.32
C ALA A 136 3.38 -4.91 -12.08
N PHE A 137 3.33 -4.90 -13.40
CA PHE A 137 4.28 -5.62 -14.23
C PHE A 137 4.74 -4.80 -15.44
N VAL A 138 5.98 -5.01 -15.86
CA VAL A 138 6.46 -4.63 -17.20
C VAL A 138 6.78 -5.91 -17.96
N THR A 139 6.19 -6.05 -19.14
CA THR A 139 6.35 -7.22 -19.99
C THR A 139 6.39 -6.83 -21.47
N LYS A 140 6.97 -7.68 -22.32
CA LYS A 140 6.90 -7.59 -23.79
C LYS A 140 6.01 -8.70 -24.33
N PRO A 141 4.71 -8.45 -24.61
CA PRO A 141 3.71 -9.49 -24.88
C PRO A 141 3.99 -10.32 -26.14
N THR A 142 4.61 -9.72 -27.15
CA THR A 142 4.85 -10.31 -28.47
C THR A 142 6.22 -10.95 -28.63
N ALA A 143 7.07 -10.90 -27.60
CA ALA A 143 8.38 -11.53 -27.63
C ALA A 143 8.28 -13.03 -27.30
N GLY A 144 8.94 -13.87 -28.10
CA GLY A 144 9.18 -15.27 -27.73
C GLY A 144 10.05 -15.35 -26.46
N TYR A 145 9.89 -16.44 -25.71
CA TYR A 145 10.54 -16.66 -24.40
C TYR A 145 12.05 -16.43 -24.34
N TYR A 146 12.74 -16.56 -25.48
CA TYR A 146 14.19 -16.46 -25.63
C TYR A 146 14.65 -15.13 -26.25
N ASN A 147 13.79 -14.11 -26.32
CA ASN A 147 14.17 -12.82 -26.89
C ASN A 147 15.18 -12.12 -25.96
N PRO A 148 16.42 -11.83 -26.42
CA PRO A 148 17.46 -11.21 -25.61
C PRO A 148 17.17 -9.74 -25.26
N ASP A 149 16.20 -9.11 -25.92
CA ASP A 149 15.73 -7.75 -25.63
C ASP A 149 14.52 -7.74 -24.68
N GLN A 150 14.10 -8.89 -24.18
CA GLN A 150 13.00 -8.95 -23.23
C GLN A 150 13.47 -8.52 -21.84
N ILE A 151 12.68 -7.66 -21.21
CA ILE A 151 12.82 -7.29 -19.81
C ILE A 151 11.51 -7.65 -19.12
N TYR A 152 11.64 -8.29 -17.96
CA TYR A 152 10.54 -8.52 -17.05
C TYR A 152 10.73 -7.65 -15.81
N ALA A 153 9.69 -6.91 -15.43
CA ALA A 153 9.61 -6.33 -14.10
C ALA A 153 8.33 -6.70 -13.38
N GLU A 154 8.44 -6.86 -12.07
CA GLU A 154 7.33 -6.99 -11.13
C GLU A 154 7.54 -6.00 -9.98
N PHE A 155 6.53 -5.18 -9.72
CA PHE A 155 6.48 -4.26 -8.58
C PHE A 155 5.45 -4.79 -7.59
N ARG A 156 5.89 -5.14 -6.38
CA ARG A 156 5.02 -5.61 -5.29
C ARG A 156 4.96 -4.53 -4.20
N ILE A 157 3.96 -3.66 -4.27
CA ILE A 157 3.76 -2.57 -3.33
C ILE A 157 2.94 -3.08 -2.14
N ARG A 158 3.45 -2.93 -0.93
CA ARG A 158 2.73 -3.30 0.30
C ARG A 158 1.72 -2.23 0.69
N MET A 159 0.63 -2.66 1.33
CA MET A 159 -0.47 -1.81 1.78
C MET A 159 -0.44 -1.53 3.29
N ASP A 160 0.19 -2.43 4.06
CA ASP A 160 0.42 -2.32 5.50
C ASP A 160 1.62 -1.44 5.85
N GLU A 161 2.50 -1.18 4.89
CA GLU A 161 3.63 -0.27 5.01
C GLU A 161 3.93 0.37 3.65
N CYS A 162 4.47 1.59 3.64
CA CYS A 162 4.87 2.28 2.41
C CYS A 162 6.22 1.72 1.90
N CYS A 163 6.19 0.47 1.43
CA CYS A 163 7.35 -0.19 0.84
C CYS A 163 6.98 -0.96 -0.43
N ALA A 164 7.99 -1.26 -1.24
CA ALA A 164 7.84 -2.10 -2.41
C ALA A 164 9.01 -3.08 -2.55
N LEU A 165 8.70 -4.29 -3.00
CA LEU A 165 9.68 -5.22 -3.53
C LEU A 165 9.63 -5.19 -5.05
N MET A 166 10.76 -4.90 -5.68
CA MET A 166 10.94 -4.89 -7.12
C MET A 166 11.75 -6.09 -7.57
N ILE A 167 11.31 -6.69 -8.67
CA ILE A 167 12.06 -7.68 -9.42
C ILE A 167 12.21 -7.09 -10.81
N VAL A 168 13.43 -6.84 -11.28
CA VAL A 168 13.70 -6.47 -12.67
C VAL A 168 14.77 -7.40 -13.20
N LYS A 169 14.51 -8.10 -14.29
CA LYS A 169 15.45 -9.05 -14.88
C LYS A 169 15.39 -9.01 -16.40
N SER A 170 16.49 -9.43 -17.02
CA SER A 170 16.52 -9.77 -18.44
C SER A 170 15.70 -11.04 -18.73
N GLY A 171 15.25 -11.19 -19.97
CA GLY A 171 14.44 -12.32 -20.41
C GLY A 171 12.98 -12.27 -19.94
N SER A 172 12.31 -13.41 -20.09
CA SER A 172 10.88 -13.55 -19.79
C SER A 172 10.60 -13.74 -18.29
N GLN A 173 9.33 -13.56 -17.90
CA GLN A 173 8.84 -13.79 -16.53
C GLN A 173 9.28 -15.14 -15.95
N PHE A 174 9.20 -16.20 -16.77
CA PHE A 174 9.52 -17.56 -16.36
C PHE A 174 10.95 -18.00 -16.73
N GLY A 175 11.74 -17.11 -17.33
CA GLY A 175 13.13 -17.37 -17.70
C GLY A 175 14.12 -17.16 -16.54
N THR A 176 15.34 -17.63 -16.75
CA THR A 176 16.47 -17.55 -15.79
C THR A 176 17.37 -16.33 -16.01
N GLY A 177 16.85 -15.26 -16.60
CA GLY A 177 17.67 -14.08 -16.88
C GLY A 177 18.17 -13.40 -15.61
N ALA A 178 19.30 -12.69 -15.75
CA ALA A 178 19.97 -12.01 -14.66
C ALA A 178 19.12 -10.85 -14.12
N THR A 179 19.18 -10.65 -12.80
CA THR A 179 18.63 -9.44 -12.16
C THR A 179 19.35 -8.20 -12.69
N LEU A 180 18.60 -7.14 -12.94
CA LEU A 180 19.11 -5.84 -13.39
C LEU A 180 19.20 -4.83 -12.23
N LEU A 181 18.53 -5.10 -11.11
CA LEU A 181 18.62 -4.27 -9.90
C LEU A 181 19.88 -4.60 -9.10
N ALA A 182 20.46 -3.59 -8.48
CA ALA A 182 21.42 -3.79 -7.40
C ALA A 182 20.69 -4.32 -6.14
N GLU A 183 21.42 -4.95 -5.22
CA GLU A 183 20.82 -5.58 -4.01
C GLU A 183 19.97 -4.61 -3.19
N ASN A 184 20.39 -3.34 -3.07
CA ASN A 184 19.67 -2.33 -2.29
C ASN A 184 18.46 -1.72 -3.01
N ASP A 185 18.35 -1.88 -4.33
CA ASP A 185 17.28 -1.28 -5.14
C ASP A 185 16.07 -2.23 -5.29
N ALA A 186 16.19 -3.47 -4.80
CA ALA A 186 15.12 -4.44 -4.83
C ALA A 186 14.06 -4.21 -3.75
N ALA A 187 14.42 -3.65 -2.59
CA ALA A 187 13.49 -3.40 -1.48
C ALA A 187 13.51 -1.92 -1.09
N LEU A 188 12.43 -1.21 -1.42
CA LEU A 188 12.32 0.24 -1.27
C LEU A 188 11.37 0.59 -0.14
N HIS A 189 11.73 1.57 0.68
CA HIS A 189 10.91 2.11 1.76
C HIS A 189 10.82 3.63 1.62
N ALA A 190 9.62 4.18 1.80
CA ALA A 190 9.36 5.61 1.67
C ALA A 190 8.40 6.09 2.77
N ALA A 191 8.31 7.40 2.98
CA ALA A 191 7.37 7.99 3.93
C ALA A 191 5.92 7.95 3.41
N ASN A 192 5.74 7.94 2.09
CA ASN A 192 4.44 7.90 1.43
C ASN A 192 4.51 7.17 0.06
N TYR A 193 3.35 6.92 -0.55
CA TYR A 193 3.28 6.20 -1.83
C TYR A 193 3.71 7.02 -3.05
N GLU A 194 3.68 8.35 -2.98
CA GLU A 194 4.15 9.21 -4.07
C GLU A 194 5.68 9.13 -4.17
N GLU A 195 6.38 9.31 -3.05
CA GLU A 195 7.82 9.12 -2.92
C GLU A 195 8.22 7.69 -3.31
N LEU A 196 7.46 6.68 -2.86
CA LEU A 196 7.69 5.29 -3.25
C LEU A 196 7.60 5.11 -4.78
N ALA A 197 6.64 5.77 -5.43
CA ALA A 197 6.49 5.69 -6.90
C ALA A 197 7.69 6.31 -7.63
N VAL A 198 8.21 7.43 -7.13
CA VAL A 198 9.43 8.06 -7.66
C VAL A 198 10.62 7.12 -7.49
N MET A 199 10.84 6.60 -6.28
CA MET A 199 11.95 5.65 -6.02
C MET A 199 11.86 4.41 -6.90
N MET A 200 10.68 3.81 -7.05
CA MET A 200 10.46 2.65 -7.92
C MET A 200 10.77 2.98 -9.38
N THR A 201 10.38 4.16 -9.83
CA THR A 201 10.61 4.63 -11.19
C THR A 201 12.09 4.83 -11.45
N ASP A 202 12.79 5.52 -10.56
CA ASP A 202 14.22 5.80 -10.70
C ASP A 202 15.02 4.50 -10.71
N ALA A 203 14.76 3.58 -9.77
CA ALA A 203 15.40 2.28 -9.72
C ALA A 203 15.17 1.47 -11.00
N PHE A 204 13.95 1.46 -11.53
CA PHE A 204 13.64 0.77 -12.79
C PHE A 204 14.36 1.43 -13.98
N ASN A 205 14.25 2.75 -14.12
CA ASN A 205 14.79 3.50 -15.24
C ASN A 205 16.32 3.41 -15.30
N ASP A 206 16.98 3.45 -14.15
CA ASP A 206 18.43 3.31 -14.04
C ASP A 206 18.89 1.89 -14.40
N ALA A 207 18.21 0.87 -13.88
CA ALA A 207 18.54 -0.53 -14.17
C ALA A 207 18.37 -0.86 -15.66
N VAL A 208 17.27 -0.40 -16.27
CA VAL A 208 17.00 -0.59 -17.69
C VAL A 208 17.93 0.26 -18.58
N GLY A 209 18.22 1.49 -18.16
CA GLY A 209 19.13 2.41 -18.86
C GLY A 209 20.55 1.85 -18.97
N LYS A 210 21.09 1.31 -17.87
CA LYS A 210 22.42 0.64 -17.86
C LYS A 210 22.46 -0.53 -18.84
N GLN A 211 21.44 -1.39 -18.80
CA GLN A 211 21.33 -2.55 -19.71
C GLN A 211 21.25 -2.14 -21.19
N ALA A 212 20.64 -1.00 -21.51
CA ALA A 212 20.58 -0.47 -22.88
C ALA A 212 21.92 0.15 -23.32
N GLY A 213 22.65 0.80 -22.42
CA GLY A 213 23.98 1.37 -22.67
C GLY A 213 25.07 0.30 -22.83
N GLU A 214 24.94 -0.85 -22.18
CA GLU A 214 25.87 -1.99 -22.29
C GLU A 214 25.73 -2.78 -23.60
N LYS A 215 24.73 -2.50 -24.46
CA LYS A 215 24.55 -3.17 -25.76
C LYS A 215 25.42 -2.58 -26.90
N VAL A 216 26.48 -1.85 -26.57
CA VAL A 216 27.47 -1.36 -27.55
C VAL A 216 28.68 -2.29 -27.52
N ASP A 217 28.66 -3.31 -28.40
CA ASP A 217 29.83 -3.95 -29.01
C ASP A 217 29.38 -4.80 -30.22
#